data_AF-A0A837IU55-F1
#
_entry.id   AF-A0A837IU55-F1
#
_cell.length_a   1.000
_cell.length_b   1.000
_cell.length_c   1.000
_cell.angle_alpha   90.00
_cell.angle_beta   90.00
_cell.angle_gamma   90.00
#
_symmetry.space_group_name_H-M   'P 1'
#
loop_
_entity.id
_entity.type
_entity.pdbx_description
1 polymer ?
#
loop_
_entity_poly.entity_id
_entity_poly.type
_entity_poly.pdbx_seq_one_letter_code
_entity_poly.pdbx_strand_id
1 'polypeptide(L)'
;MRYEGMENAPERAVESCIWFYDGSAEARVYYTKSASKIIKGSEQMEIYELLNYINATFFPRTGDGVGQGLYDSQYLYLGRLYKTEDGYDDLTYTMVIPYDFYELTPIETADFLTIVCPDYLNRLSIGIFGLLLGKISLEEAKKNIETQFSE
;
A
#
# COMPACT_ATOMS: atom_id res chain seq x y z
N MET A 1 7.03 12.21 0.63
CA MET A 1 8.28 11.49 0.32
C MET A 1 8.05 10.68 -0.95
N ARG A 2 9.09 10.40 -1.74
CA ARG A 2 9.02 9.51 -2.89
C ARG A 2 10.01 8.37 -2.68
N TYR A 3 9.56 7.14 -2.90
CA TYR A 3 10.35 5.93 -2.75
C TYR A 3 10.63 5.37 -4.13
N GLU A 4 11.91 5.28 -4.47
CA GLU A 4 12.39 4.72 -5.74
C GLU A 4 12.70 3.23 -5.58
N GLY A 5 12.87 2.52 -6.69
CA GLY A 5 13.22 1.09 -6.69
C GLY A 5 12.03 0.15 -6.48
N MET A 6 10.81 0.66 -6.62
CA MET A 6 9.58 -0.13 -6.57
C MET A 6 9.35 -0.80 -7.93
N GLU A 7 10.14 -1.84 -8.24
CA GLU A 7 10.24 -2.46 -9.57
C GLU A 7 8.93 -2.79 -10.28
N ASN A 8 7.89 -3.14 -9.50
CA ASN A 8 6.60 -3.54 -10.03
C ASN A 8 5.63 -2.35 -10.23
N ALA A 9 5.88 -1.24 -9.54
CA ALA A 9 5.03 -0.05 -9.59
C ALA A 9 5.27 0.76 -10.87
N PRO A 10 4.24 1.48 -11.39
CA PRO A 10 4.44 2.48 -12.43
C PRO A 10 5.51 3.50 -12.04
N GLU A 11 6.36 3.89 -13.00
CA GLU A 11 7.56 4.71 -12.78
C GLU A 11 8.61 4.11 -11.82
N ARG A 12 8.46 2.85 -11.42
CA ARG A 12 9.30 2.19 -10.40
C ARG A 12 9.33 2.96 -9.07
N ALA A 13 8.23 3.63 -8.74
CA ALA A 13 8.14 4.48 -7.56
C ALA A 13 6.73 4.53 -6.95
N VAL A 14 6.69 4.88 -5.67
CA VAL A 14 5.48 5.28 -4.93
C VAL A 14 5.76 6.52 -4.10
N GLU A 15 4.72 7.21 -3.66
CA GLU A 15 4.81 8.46 -2.91
C GLU A 15 4.07 8.35 -1.58
N SER A 16 4.43 9.18 -0.62
CA SER A 16 3.77 9.26 0.67
C SER A 16 3.70 10.67 1.22
N CYS A 17 2.81 10.84 2.19
CA CYS A 17 2.73 12.04 3.00
C CYS A 17 2.22 11.67 4.40
N ILE A 18 2.60 12.51 5.36
CA ILE A 18 2.19 12.40 6.76
C ILE A 18 1.61 13.75 7.17
N TRP A 19 0.42 13.73 7.72
CA TRP A 19 -0.21 14.89 8.35
C TRP A 19 -0.23 14.69 9.85
N PHE A 20 0.17 15.72 10.57
CA PHE A 20 0.21 15.73 12.03
C PHE A 20 -1.01 16.47 12.56
N TYR A 21 -1.77 15.79 13.42
CA TYR A 21 -2.95 16.31 14.10
C TYR A 21 -2.73 16.26 15.61
N ASP A 22 -3.71 16.78 16.38
CA ASP A 22 -3.67 16.60 17.82
C ASP A 22 -3.91 15.11 18.18
N GLY A 23 -2.99 14.53 18.95
CA GLY A 23 -3.04 13.14 19.40
C GLY A 23 -2.75 12.03 18.36
N SER A 24 -2.58 12.36 17.08
CA SER A 24 -2.29 11.35 16.05
C SER A 24 -1.67 11.93 14.77
N ALA A 25 -1.08 11.06 13.97
CA ALA A 25 -0.73 11.36 12.58
C ALA A 25 -1.56 10.51 11.62
N GLU A 26 -1.86 11.04 10.45
CA GLU A 26 -2.35 10.26 9.32
C GLU A 26 -1.21 10.08 8.33
N ALA A 27 -0.94 8.83 7.95
CA ALA A 27 0.05 8.50 6.94
C ALA A 27 -0.66 7.92 5.71
N ARG A 28 -0.26 8.39 4.53
CA ARG A 28 -0.72 7.87 3.24
C ARG A 28 0.45 7.46 2.39
N VAL A 29 0.33 6.32 1.72
CA VAL A 29 1.21 5.89 0.64
C VAL A 29 0.36 5.64 -0.60
N TYR A 30 0.75 6.17 -1.74
CA TYR A 30 -0.03 6.16 -2.97
C TYR A 30 0.87 6.02 -4.19
N TYR A 31 0.29 5.54 -5.28
CA TYR A 31 1.01 5.45 -6.55
C TYR A 31 1.23 6.85 -7.16
N THR A 32 2.27 6.96 -7.99
CA THR A 32 2.64 8.23 -8.62
C THR A 32 1.58 8.76 -9.58
N LYS A 33 1.68 10.04 -9.95
CA LYS A 33 0.76 10.70 -10.88
C LYS A 33 0.57 9.98 -12.23
N SER A 34 1.54 9.23 -12.73
CA SER A 34 1.34 8.43 -13.96
C SER A 34 0.36 7.29 -13.75
N ALA A 35 0.38 6.66 -12.57
CA ALA A 35 -0.57 5.62 -12.21
C ALA A 35 -2.00 6.15 -12.15
N SER A 36 -2.21 7.35 -11.59
CA SER A 36 -3.54 7.97 -11.51
C SER A 36 -4.16 8.19 -12.90
N LYS A 37 -3.34 8.45 -13.93
CA LYS A 37 -3.81 8.53 -15.33
C LYS A 37 -4.33 7.19 -15.86
N ILE A 38 -3.71 6.08 -15.46
CA ILE A 38 -4.16 4.73 -15.80
C ILE A 38 -5.48 4.42 -15.07
N ILE A 39 -5.53 4.71 -13.76
CA ILE A 39 -6.69 4.45 -12.90
C ILE A 39 -7.93 5.19 -13.42
N LYS A 40 -7.77 6.47 -13.80
CA LYS A 40 -8.86 7.30 -14.32
C LYS A 40 -9.51 6.75 -15.60
N GLY A 41 -8.76 6.04 -16.43
CA GLY A 41 -9.21 5.52 -17.72
C GLY A 41 -9.85 4.12 -17.69
N SER A 42 -9.93 3.48 -16.51
CA SER A 42 -10.38 2.09 -16.36
C SER A 42 -11.88 1.96 -16.03
N GLU A 43 -12.52 0.90 -16.52
CA GLU A 43 -13.91 0.56 -16.16
C GLU A 43 -13.98 0.04 -14.72
N GLN A 44 -14.81 0.69 -13.91
CA GLN A 44 -14.53 0.86 -12.48
C GLN A 44 -15.01 -0.29 -11.58
N MET A 45 -15.84 -1.23 -12.04
CA MET A 45 -16.45 -2.22 -11.13
C MET A 45 -15.44 -3.27 -10.64
N GLU A 46 -14.66 -3.86 -11.55
CA GLU A 46 -13.71 -4.93 -11.22
C GLU A 46 -12.58 -4.45 -10.31
N ILE A 47 -12.15 -3.19 -10.45
CA ILE A 47 -11.14 -2.63 -9.54
C ILE A 47 -11.70 -2.52 -8.13
N TYR A 48 -12.94 -2.09 -7.92
CA TYR A 48 -13.52 -2.04 -6.57
C TYR A 48 -13.66 -3.44 -5.95
N GLU A 49 -14.00 -4.45 -6.74
CA GLU A 49 -14.01 -5.84 -6.29
C GLU A 49 -12.61 -6.32 -5.88
N LEU A 50 -11.58 -6.00 -6.67
CA LEU A 50 -10.20 -6.31 -6.34
C LEU A 50 -9.75 -5.60 -5.06
N LEU A 51 -10.06 -4.30 -4.91
CA LEU A 51 -9.72 -3.55 -3.71
C LEU A 51 -10.42 -4.09 -2.46
N ASN A 52 -11.68 -4.51 -2.58
CA ASN A 52 -12.40 -5.15 -1.48
C ASN A 52 -11.73 -6.47 -1.09
N TYR A 53 -11.36 -7.30 -2.07
CA TYR A 53 -10.61 -8.53 -1.83
C TYR A 53 -9.28 -8.27 -1.12
N ILE A 54 -8.50 -7.29 -1.60
CA ILE A 54 -7.20 -6.95 -1.01
C ILE A 54 -7.35 -6.52 0.46
N ASN A 55 -8.25 -5.58 0.74
CA ASN A 55 -8.49 -5.08 2.11
C ASN A 55 -9.00 -6.17 3.05
N ALA A 56 -9.72 -7.18 2.54
CA ALA A 56 -10.22 -8.29 3.35
C ALA A 56 -9.16 -9.37 3.65
N THR A 57 -8.08 -9.43 2.86
CA THR A 57 -7.20 -10.61 2.81
C THR A 57 -5.76 -10.30 3.22
N PHE A 58 -5.20 -9.18 2.77
CA PHE A 58 -3.76 -8.92 2.91
C PHE A 58 -3.48 -7.77 3.87
N PHE A 59 -2.84 -8.11 4.98
CA PHE A 59 -2.44 -7.17 6.03
C PHE A 59 -0.92 -7.06 6.06
N PRO A 60 -0.34 -5.86 5.87
CA PRO A 60 1.12 -5.71 5.93
C PRO A 60 1.65 -6.02 7.33
N ARG A 61 2.77 -6.73 7.40
CA ARG A 61 3.50 -7.02 8.64
C ARG A 61 4.81 -6.28 8.63
N THR A 62 5.18 -5.71 9.78
CA THR A 62 6.53 -5.20 9.98
C THR A 62 7.46 -6.34 10.38
N GLY A 63 8.73 -6.20 10.05
CA GLY A 63 9.81 -7.09 10.41
C GLY A 63 11.13 -6.34 10.30
N ASP A 64 12.08 -6.65 11.16
CA ASP A 64 13.29 -5.86 11.35
C ASP A 64 14.33 -5.94 10.21
N GLY A 65 14.07 -6.75 9.17
CA GLY A 65 14.95 -6.92 8.02
C GLY A 65 16.32 -7.54 8.33
N VAL A 66 16.60 -7.92 9.58
CA VAL A 66 17.87 -8.54 10.03
C VAL A 66 17.66 -9.91 10.69
N GLY A 67 16.50 -10.53 10.46
CA GLY A 67 16.20 -11.89 10.91
C GLY A 67 15.76 -11.97 12.38
N GLN A 68 14.96 -11.00 12.84
CA GLN A 68 14.42 -10.91 14.21
C GLN A 68 15.48 -10.60 15.29
N GLY A 69 16.53 -9.86 14.94
CA GLY A 69 17.53 -9.35 15.88
C GLY A 69 17.12 -8.08 16.66
N LEU A 70 16.16 -7.28 16.16
CA LEU A 70 15.68 -6.05 16.81
C LEU A 70 14.25 -6.18 17.35
N TYR A 71 13.33 -6.75 16.56
CA TYR A 71 11.96 -7.02 16.97
C TYR A 71 11.31 -8.12 16.11
N ASP A 72 10.32 -8.81 16.66
CA ASP A 72 9.59 -9.89 15.98
C ASP A 72 8.64 -9.35 14.91
N SER A 73 8.37 -10.18 13.88
CA SER A 73 7.43 -9.77 12.84
C SER A 73 6.00 -9.68 13.35
N GLN A 74 5.39 -8.50 13.23
CA GLN A 74 4.10 -8.18 13.85
C GLN A 74 3.18 -7.33 12.95
N TYR A 75 1.88 -7.41 13.22
CA TYR A 75 0.89 -6.48 12.67
C TYR A 75 0.87 -5.23 13.53
N LEU A 76 1.17 -4.08 12.95
CA LEU A 76 1.30 -2.82 13.70
C LEU A 76 0.07 -1.93 13.50
N TYR A 77 -0.22 -1.58 12.25
CA TYR A 77 -1.37 -0.75 11.88
C TYR A 77 -2.18 -1.42 10.78
N LEU A 78 -3.48 -1.16 10.78
CA LEU A 78 -4.39 -1.54 9.70
C LEU A 78 -4.76 -0.30 8.91
N GLY A 79 -4.21 -0.20 7.70
CA GLY A 79 -4.62 0.81 6.73
C GLY A 79 -5.76 0.36 5.83
N ARG A 80 -6.29 1.29 5.05
CA ARG A 80 -7.31 1.05 4.01
C ARG A 80 -6.75 1.43 2.66
N LEU A 81 -6.85 0.52 1.69
CA LEU A 81 -6.53 0.77 0.29
C LEU A 81 -7.79 1.21 -0.46
N TYR A 82 -7.79 2.40 -1.03
CA TYR A 82 -8.94 2.95 -1.74
C TYR A 82 -8.53 3.94 -2.81
N LYS A 83 -9.45 4.18 -3.75
CA LYS A 83 -9.32 5.24 -4.76
C LYS A 83 -9.87 6.56 -4.21
N THR A 84 -9.14 7.66 -4.36
CA THR A 84 -9.61 8.98 -3.90
C THR A 84 -10.74 9.53 -4.77
N GLU A 85 -11.65 10.29 -4.16
CA GLU A 85 -12.77 10.98 -4.84
C GLU A 85 -12.59 12.50 -4.92
N ASP A 86 -11.37 12.98 -4.69
CA ASP A 86 -10.99 14.41 -4.69
C ASP A 86 -10.64 14.95 -6.09
N GLY A 87 -10.90 14.17 -7.14
CA GLY A 87 -10.64 14.53 -8.53
C GLY A 87 -9.24 14.17 -9.04
N TYR A 88 -8.37 13.62 -8.17
CA TYR A 88 -7.04 13.12 -8.56
C TYR A 88 -7.05 11.64 -8.98
N ASP A 89 -8.05 10.86 -8.55
CA ASP A 89 -8.19 9.43 -8.85
C ASP A 89 -6.99 8.59 -8.37
N ASP A 90 -6.38 8.98 -7.25
CA ASP A 90 -5.19 8.32 -6.69
C ASP A 90 -5.58 7.01 -5.98
N LEU A 91 -4.81 5.95 -6.19
CA LEU A 91 -4.96 4.72 -5.41
C LEU A 91 -4.02 4.77 -4.20
N THR A 92 -4.63 4.80 -3.01
CA THR A 92 -3.99 5.23 -1.77
C THR A 92 -4.22 4.22 -0.64
N TYR A 93 -3.16 3.90 0.09
CA TYR A 93 -3.21 3.18 1.35
C TYR A 93 -3.03 4.16 2.52
N THR A 94 -4.05 4.26 3.38
CA THR A 94 -4.09 5.24 4.48
C THR A 94 -4.22 4.56 5.83
N MET A 95 -3.47 5.06 6.82
CA MET A 95 -3.56 4.62 8.22
C MET A 95 -3.48 5.82 9.18
N VAL A 96 -4.01 5.63 10.38
CA VAL A 96 -3.89 6.59 11.48
C VAL A 96 -2.95 6.00 12.53
N ILE A 97 -2.03 6.83 13.01
CA ILE A 97 -1.01 6.49 14.00
C ILE A 97 -1.26 7.33 15.24
N PRO A 98 -1.85 6.75 16.29
CA PRO A 98 -1.94 7.41 17.60
C PRO A 98 -0.53 7.68 18.15
N TYR A 99 -0.30 8.86 18.72
CA TYR A 99 1.02 9.19 19.28
C TYR A 99 1.40 8.29 20.45
N ASP A 100 0.44 7.91 21.30
CA ASP A 100 0.67 6.94 22.37
C ASP A 100 1.23 5.61 21.84
N PHE A 101 0.85 5.20 20.61
CA PHE A 101 1.32 3.95 20.02
C PHE A 101 2.69 4.15 19.36
N TYR A 102 2.89 5.29 18.71
CA TYR A 102 4.21 5.66 18.19
C TYR A 102 5.27 5.71 19.29
N GLU A 103 4.94 6.26 20.46
CA GLU A 103 5.86 6.34 21.61
C GLU A 103 6.26 4.95 22.14
N LEU A 104 5.38 3.96 22.03
CA LEU A 104 5.65 2.58 22.45
C LEU A 104 6.53 1.82 21.45
N THR A 105 6.32 2.02 20.16
CA THR A 105 7.00 1.28 19.08
C THR A 105 7.52 2.20 17.97
N PRO A 106 8.43 3.13 18.27
CA PRO A 106 8.82 4.19 17.34
C PRO A 106 9.63 3.66 16.15
N ILE A 107 10.46 2.63 16.37
CA ILE A 107 11.31 2.02 15.34
C ILE A 107 10.44 1.21 14.39
N GLU A 108 9.58 0.35 14.93
CA GLU A 108 8.65 -0.47 14.15
C GLU A 108 7.69 0.40 13.35
N THR A 109 7.27 1.53 13.91
CA THR A 109 6.44 2.50 13.17
C THR A 109 7.21 3.13 12.01
N ALA A 110 8.47 3.53 12.24
CA ALA A 110 9.30 4.10 11.19
C ALA A 110 9.53 3.09 10.05
N ASP A 111 9.85 1.84 10.38
CA ASP A 111 10.02 0.76 9.39
C ASP A 111 8.71 0.46 8.66
N PHE A 112 7.59 0.39 9.39
CA PHE A 112 6.29 0.15 8.79
C PHE A 112 5.93 1.22 7.75
N LEU A 113 6.17 2.49 8.07
CA LEU A 113 5.89 3.61 7.18
C LEU A 113 6.83 3.71 5.99
N THR A 114 8.11 3.42 6.19
CA THR A 114 9.16 3.71 5.19
C THR A 114 9.57 2.51 4.36
N ILE A 115 9.30 1.29 4.81
CA ILE A 115 9.66 0.04 4.14
C ILE A 115 8.38 -0.73 3.78
N VAL A 116 7.58 -1.07 4.79
CA VAL A 116 6.45 -2.00 4.63
C VAL A 116 5.35 -1.41 3.76
N CYS A 117 4.93 -0.17 4.01
CA CYS A 117 3.85 0.44 3.24
C CYS A 117 4.23 0.67 1.76
N PRO A 118 5.43 1.19 1.42
CA PRO A 118 5.87 1.25 0.03
C PRO A 118 5.97 -0.12 -0.64
N ASP A 119 6.55 -1.12 0.03
CA ASP A 119 6.65 -2.49 -0.49
C ASP A 119 5.28 -3.15 -0.71
N TYR A 120 4.31 -2.88 0.19
CA TYR A 120 2.95 -3.36 0.04
C TYR A 120 2.33 -2.89 -1.27
N LEU A 121 2.44 -1.60 -1.62
CA LEU A 121 1.98 -1.09 -2.92
C LEU A 121 2.78 -1.70 -4.08
N ASN A 122 4.10 -1.84 -3.93
CA ASN A 122 4.94 -2.47 -4.95
C ASN A 122 4.45 -3.89 -5.27
N ARG A 123 4.22 -4.73 -4.26
CA ARG A 123 3.73 -6.11 -4.42
C ARG A 123 2.34 -6.19 -5.05
N LEU A 124 1.45 -5.27 -4.73
CA LEU A 124 0.12 -5.23 -5.33
C LEU A 124 0.10 -4.76 -6.80
N SER A 125 1.19 -4.11 -7.27
CA SER A 125 1.20 -3.35 -8.52
C SER A 125 0.90 -4.19 -9.75
N ILE A 126 1.50 -5.37 -9.89
CA ILE A 126 1.32 -6.19 -11.11
C ILE A 126 -0.14 -6.60 -11.26
N GLY A 127 -0.78 -7.08 -10.18
CA GLY A 127 -2.19 -7.46 -10.18
C GLY A 127 -3.10 -6.26 -10.48
N ILE A 128 -2.89 -5.14 -9.79
CA ILE A 128 -3.72 -3.93 -9.96
C ILE A 128 -3.59 -3.36 -11.38
N PHE A 129 -2.38 -3.04 -11.82
CA PHE A 129 -2.19 -2.38 -13.11
C PHE A 129 -2.36 -3.33 -14.29
N GLY A 130 -2.13 -4.63 -14.11
CA GLY A 130 -2.53 -5.64 -15.08
C GLY A 130 -4.03 -5.60 -15.36
N LEU A 131 -4.84 -5.58 -14.29
CA LEU A 131 -6.30 -5.50 -14.40
C LEU A 131 -6.74 -4.17 -15.02
N LEU A 132 -6.25 -3.03 -14.51
CA LEU A 132 -6.61 -1.69 -14.99
C LEU A 132 -6.28 -1.48 -16.48
N LEU A 133 -5.23 -2.13 -16.99
CA LEU A 133 -4.83 -2.06 -18.39
C LEU A 133 -5.54 -3.11 -19.27
N GLY A 134 -6.45 -3.92 -18.71
CA GLY A 134 -7.13 -5.01 -19.41
C GLY A 134 -6.20 -6.14 -19.88
N LYS A 135 -5.04 -6.29 -19.23
CA LYS A 135 -4.03 -7.30 -19.60
C LYS A 135 -4.26 -8.65 -18.94
N ILE A 136 -4.93 -8.66 -17.79
CA ILE A 136 -5.30 -9.84 -17.03
C ILE A 136 -6.72 -9.68 -16.49
N SER A 137 -7.38 -10.80 -16.22
CA SER A 137 -8.67 -10.86 -15.56
C SER A 137 -8.58 -10.60 -14.04
N LEU A 138 -9.73 -10.34 -13.40
CA LEU A 138 -9.83 -10.20 -11.95
C LEU A 138 -9.24 -11.40 -11.18
N GLU A 139 -9.52 -12.63 -11.63
CA GLU A 139 -9.03 -13.84 -10.97
C GLU A 139 -7.50 -14.01 -11.12
N GLU A 140 -6.95 -13.66 -12.29
CA GLU A 140 -5.51 -13.63 -12.49
C GLU A 140 -4.83 -12.55 -11.63
N ALA A 141 -5.48 -11.40 -11.45
CA ALA A 141 -4.99 -10.35 -10.57
C ALA A 141 -4.95 -10.81 -9.09
N LYS A 142 -6.01 -11.45 -8.61
CA LYS A 142 -6.07 -12.04 -7.24
C LYS A 142 -4.95 -13.06 -7.04
N LYS A 143 -4.81 -14.03 -7.96
CA LYS A 143 -3.77 -15.06 -7.90
C LYS A 143 -2.37 -14.47 -7.95
N ASN A 144 -2.15 -13.43 -8.77
CA ASN A 144 -0.87 -12.74 -8.82
C ASN A 144 -0.53 -12.15 -7.45
N ILE A 145 -1.47 -11.41 -6.84
CA ILE A 145 -1.30 -10.82 -5.52
C ILE A 145 -1.04 -11.90 -4.47
N GLU A 146 -1.83 -12.97 -4.43
CA GLU A 146 -1.59 -14.10 -3.51
C GLU A 146 -0.16 -14.63 -3.61
N THR A 147 0.37 -14.79 -4.82
CA THR A 147 1.74 -15.25 -5.05
C THR A 147 2.78 -14.25 -4.54
N GLN A 148 2.48 -12.95 -4.57
CA GLN A 148 3.36 -11.93 -3.99
C GLN A 148 3.34 -11.95 -2.47
N PHE A 149 2.29 -12.50 -1.84
CA PHE A 149 2.09 -12.55 -0.38
C PHE A 149 2.23 -13.95 0.24
N SER A 150 2.45 -14.99 -0.55
CA SER A 150 2.86 -16.31 -0.06
C SER A 150 4.32 -16.25 0.38
N GLU A 151 4.55 -16.39 1.68
CA GLU A 151 5.87 -16.67 2.28
C GLU A 151 6.44 -18.01 1.79
#